data_AF-M1A243-F1
#
_entry.id   AF-M1A243-F1
#
_cell.length_a   1.000
_cell.length_b   1.000
_cell.length_c   1.000
_cell.angle_alpha   90.00
_cell.angle_beta   90.00
_cell.angle_gamma   90.00
#
_symmetry.space_group_name_H-M   'P 1'
#
loop_
_entity.id
_entity.type
_entity.pdbx_description
1 polymer ?
#
loop_
_entity_poly.entity_id
_entity_poly.type
_entity_poly.pdbx_seq_one_letter_code
_entity_poly.pdbx_strand_id
1 'polypeptide(L)'
;MGNTKPITAAPVLSDRVRVNGVETAVTFTAEEGILRWRENCLSIEKEVLGITVEGSKIKIRAIKENDGGGIICCGGNTVGTVRRRSYNLEMLTEDSLRIWSQKLHEFIDSLGRPKRLFVFVNPYGGKRSASKIFIDSVKPLLDDANIDYTVQETKYQLHAKEVAKSLDILRYDGVVCVSGDGILVEVVNGLLEREDWDSAIKMPLGVVPAGTGNGMAKSLLDAVGLPCTASNATLAIIRGGELLGFWKKKTCSFCMVKFQLLFLSQLRLRSFVSCRAQASTRCSYYYTGAE
;
A
#
# COMPACT_ATOMS: atom_id res chain seq x y z
N MET A 1 -35.81 19.39 20.11
CA MET A 1 -35.92 18.56 18.89
C MET A 1 -35.36 19.34 17.71
N GLY A 2 -34.03 19.38 17.58
CA GLY A 2 -33.37 19.97 16.41
C GLY A 2 -33.03 18.83 15.46
N ASN A 3 -33.88 18.62 14.46
CA ASN A 3 -33.66 17.59 13.44
C ASN A 3 -32.58 18.12 12.48
N THR A 4 -31.30 17.94 12.81
CA THR A 4 -30.20 18.20 11.89
C THR A 4 -30.26 17.14 10.79
N LYS A 5 -30.96 17.46 9.70
CA LYS A 5 -30.77 16.74 8.43
C LYS A 5 -29.26 16.72 8.14
N PRO A 6 -28.65 15.58 7.80
CA PRO A 6 -27.30 15.60 7.26
C PRO A 6 -27.35 16.46 6.01
N ILE A 7 -26.52 17.51 5.96
CA ILE A 7 -26.31 18.31 4.77
C ILE A 7 -25.64 17.35 3.78
N THR A 8 -26.41 16.70 2.92
CA THR A 8 -25.84 15.96 1.79
C THR A 8 -25.20 17.01 0.90
N ALA A 9 -23.87 17.06 0.91
CA ALA A 9 -23.10 17.91 0.02
C ALA A 9 -23.54 17.69 -1.43
N ALA A 10 -23.71 18.79 -2.18
CA ALA A 10 -24.17 18.72 -3.56
C ALA A 10 -23.15 17.94 -4.41
N PRO A 11 -23.59 17.02 -5.29
CA PRO A 11 -22.67 16.27 -6.14
C PRO A 11 -21.99 17.23 -7.12
N VAL A 12 -20.66 17.10 -7.23
CA VAL A 12 -19.84 17.89 -8.15
C VAL A 12 -20.07 17.45 -9.59
N LEU A 13 -20.34 16.15 -9.80
CA LEU A 13 -20.82 15.61 -11.06
C LEU A 13 -22.07 14.77 -10.84
N SER A 14 -23.06 14.92 -11.72
CA SER A 14 -24.28 14.14 -11.74
C SER A 14 -24.73 13.93 -13.17
N ASP A 15 -24.63 12.70 -13.67
CA ASP A 15 -25.01 12.35 -15.05
C ASP A 15 -25.76 11.03 -15.10
N ARG A 16 -26.45 10.80 -16.23
CA ARG A 16 -27.00 9.48 -16.58
C ARG A 16 -25.99 8.70 -17.40
N VAL A 17 -25.67 7.50 -16.96
CA VAL A 17 -24.74 6.58 -17.63
C VAL A 17 -25.40 5.21 -17.78
N ARG A 18 -24.92 4.39 -18.71
CA ARG A 18 -25.35 2.97 -18.81
C ARG A 18 -24.44 2.10 -17.97
N VAL A 19 -25.03 1.39 -17.02
CA VAL A 19 -24.35 0.37 -16.21
C VAL A 19 -25.01 -0.97 -16.51
N ASN A 20 -24.25 -1.89 -17.11
CA ASN A 20 -24.76 -3.18 -17.60
C ASN A 20 -25.98 -3.03 -18.53
N GLY A 21 -25.92 -2.05 -19.45
CA GLY A 21 -26.99 -1.79 -20.43
C GLY A 21 -28.20 -1.01 -19.90
N VAL A 22 -28.29 -0.75 -18.60
CA VAL A 22 -29.41 -0.03 -18.00
C VAL A 22 -28.97 1.38 -17.60
N GLU A 23 -29.72 2.39 -18.04
CA GLU A 23 -29.47 3.79 -17.71
C GLU A 23 -29.66 4.06 -16.23
N THR A 24 -28.73 4.78 -15.63
CA THR A 24 -28.62 4.95 -14.19
C THR A 24 -27.99 6.30 -13.89
N ALA A 25 -28.56 7.01 -12.91
CA ALA A 25 -27.94 8.23 -12.40
C ALA A 25 -26.70 7.88 -11.58
N VAL A 26 -25.58 8.51 -11.91
CA VAL A 26 -24.30 8.40 -11.18
C VAL A 26 -23.96 9.77 -10.66
N THR A 27 -23.60 9.83 -9.39
CA THR A 27 -23.18 11.05 -8.71
C THR A 27 -21.79 10.87 -8.13
N PHE A 28 -20.95 11.88 -8.32
CA PHE A 28 -19.65 11.99 -7.68
C PHE A 28 -19.61 13.23 -6.79
N THR A 29 -19.34 13.02 -5.50
CA THR A 29 -19.19 14.09 -4.51
C THR A 29 -17.70 14.23 -4.19
N ALA A 30 -17.07 15.30 -4.70
CA ALA A 30 -15.62 15.49 -4.53
C ALA A 30 -15.21 15.74 -3.07
N GLU A 31 -16.05 16.41 -2.27
CA GLU A 31 -15.76 16.66 -0.84
C GLU A 31 -15.64 15.37 -0.03
N GLU A 32 -16.52 14.40 -0.29
CA GLU A 32 -16.51 13.10 0.38
C GLU A 32 -15.65 12.06 -0.37
N GLY A 33 -15.27 12.34 -1.63
CA GLY A 33 -14.61 11.38 -2.50
C GLY A 33 -15.49 10.15 -2.80
N ILE A 34 -16.81 10.31 -2.85
CA ILE A 34 -17.76 9.20 -2.94
C ILE A 34 -18.41 9.15 -4.34
N LEU A 35 -18.40 7.97 -4.94
CA LEU A 35 -19.14 7.63 -6.15
C LEU A 35 -20.38 6.81 -5.80
N ARG A 36 -21.57 7.26 -6.21
CA ARG A 36 -22.84 6.53 -5.95
C ARG A 36 -23.60 6.26 -7.24
N TRP A 37 -24.12 5.04 -7.37
CA TRP A 37 -25.07 4.66 -8.42
C TRP A 37 -25.89 3.44 -7.99
N ARG A 38 -27.21 3.48 -8.21
CA ARG A 38 -28.15 2.46 -7.69
C ARG A 38 -27.92 2.23 -6.18
N GLU A 39 -27.66 0.98 -5.80
CA GLU A 39 -27.34 0.53 -4.45
C GLU A 39 -25.84 0.50 -4.14
N ASN A 40 -24.98 0.89 -5.10
CA ASN A 40 -23.54 0.92 -4.91
C ASN A 40 -23.08 2.31 -4.45
N CYS A 41 -22.20 2.30 -3.45
CA CYS A 41 -21.49 3.46 -2.94
C CYS A 41 -20.02 3.05 -2.82
N LEU A 42 -19.13 3.77 -3.50
CA LEU A 42 -17.68 3.54 -3.45
C LEU A 42 -16.97 4.77 -2.92
N SER A 43 -16.08 4.57 -1.96
CA SER A 43 -15.09 5.59 -1.56
C SER A 43 -13.90 5.52 -2.50
N ILE A 44 -13.59 6.60 -3.23
CA ILE A 44 -12.45 6.62 -4.17
C ILE A 44 -11.12 6.46 -3.43
N GLU A 45 -10.97 7.12 -2.28
CA GLU A 45 -9.76 7.04 -1.46
C GLU A 45 -9.45 5.61 -1.01
N LYS A 46 -10.48 4.90 -0.53
CA LYS A 46 -10.31 3.56 0.07
C LYS A 46 -10.44 2.45 -0.97
N GLU A 47 -11.50 2.46 -1.77
CA GLU A 47 -11.90 1.30 -2.57
C GLU A 47 -11.42 1.38 -4.01
N VAL A 48 -11.29 2.56 -4.61
CA VAL A 48 -10.86 2.68 -6.02
C VAL A 48 -9.35 2.64 -6.12
N LEU A 49 -8.82 1.73 -6.92
CA LEU A 49 -7.39 1.62 -7.22
C LEU A 49 -6.99 2.54 -8.37
N GLY A 50 -7.73 2.47 -9.47
CA GLY A 50 -7.41 3.20 -10.69
C GLY A 50 -8.57 3.21 -11.69
N ILE A 51 -8.43 4.03 -12.72
CA ILE A 51 -9.45 4.27 -13.73
C ILE A 51 -8.82 4.17 -15.11
N THR A 52 -9.57 3.66 -16.07
CA THR A 52 -9.15 3.66 -17.48
C THR A 52 -10.35 3.97 -18.37
N VAL A 53 -10.08 4.70 -19.45
CA VAL A 53 -11.09 5.02 -20.46
C VAL A 53 -10.90 4.07 -21.65
N GLU A 54 -11.95 3.34 -22.00
CA GLU A 54 -12.01 2.39 -23.12
C GLU A 54 -13.17 2.81 -24.05
N GLY A 55 -12.88 3.60 -25.09
CA GLY A 55 -13.92 4.15 -25.97
C GLY A 55 -14.86 5.08 -25.20
N SER A 56 -16.18 4.79 -25.22
CA SER A 56 -17.19 5.54 -24.45
C SER A 56 -17.34 5.09 -22.98
N LYS A 57 -16.50 4.17 -22.51
CA LYS A 57 -16.63 3.54 -21.18
C LYS A 57 -15.53 3.99 -20.25
N ILE A 58 -15.92 4.37 -19.04
CA ILE A 58 -15.01 4.54 -17.90
C ILE A 58 -15.02 3.25 -17.09
N LYS A 59 -13.87 2.59 -17.05
CA LYS A 59 -13.64 1.39 -16.26
C LYS A 59 -12.99 1.78 -14.95
N ILE A 60 -13.70 1.54 -13.86
CA ILE A 60 -13.24 1.79 -12.49
C ILE A 60 -12.83 0.46 -11.87
N ARG A 61 -11.54 0.34 -11.56
CA ARG A 61 -11.00 -0.83 -10.86
C ARG A 61 -10.97 -0.52 -9.38
N ALA A 62 -11.67 -1.37 -8.62
CA ALA A 62 -11.87 -1.18 -7.20
C ALA A 62 -11.65 -2.49 -6.44
N ILE A 63 -11.56 -2.37 -5.13
CA ILE A 63 -11.45 -3.48 -4.19
C ILE A 63 -12.59 -3.39 -3.18
N LYS A 64 -13.11 -4.55 -2.81
CA LYS A 64 -14.03 -4.67 -1.67
C LYS A 64 -13.37 -5.51 -0.60
N GLU A 65 -13.19 -4.90 0.56
CA GLU A 65 -12.75 -5.60 1.77
C GLU A 65 -13.96 -6.40 2.29
N ASN A 66 -13.75 -7.66 2.68
CA ASN A 66 -14.77 -8.42 3.40
C ASN A 66 -14.65 -8.03 4.87
N ASP A 67 -15.71 -7.45 5.46
CA ASP A 67 -15.81 -7.08 6.88
C ASP A 67 -15.92 -8.31 7.81
N GLY A 68 -15.01 -9.28 7.65
CA GLY A 68 -14.89 -10.44 8.51
C GLY A 68 -13.95 -10.13 9.67
N GLY A 69 -14.50 -9.57 10.76
CA GLY A 69 -13.80 -9.46 12.04
C GLY A 69 -13.36 -10.84 12.54
N GLY A 70 -12.05 -11.01 12.76
CA GLY A 70 -11.49 -12.25 13.28
C GLY A 70 -9.97 -12.24 13.32
N ILE A 71 -9.40 -11.87 14.47
CA ILE A 71 -7.98 -12.09 14.78
C ILE A 71 -7.76 -13.60 14.87
N ILE A 72 -7.06 -14.21 13.92
CA ILE A 72 -6.56 -15.58 14.06
C ILE A 72 -5.07 -15.61 13.73
N CYS A 73 -4.29 -15.63 14.81
CA CYS A 73 -2.89 -16.02 14.82
C CYS A 73 -2.77 -17.49 14.40
N CYS A 74 -1.98 -17.76 13.36
CA CYS A 74 -1.43 -19.08 13.01
C CYS A 74 -2.39 -20.10 12.34
N GLY A 75 -2.25 -20.26 11.01
CA GLY A 75 -2.59 -21.50 10.29
C GLY A 75 -3.86 -21.45 9.41
N GLY A 76 -3.68 -21.26 8.09
CA GLY A 76 -4.63 -21.64 7.02
C GLY A 76 -5.94 -20.82 6.88
N ASN A 77 -6.06 -20.09 5.75
CA ASN A 77 -7.27 -19.60 5.03
C ASN A 77 -8.57 -19.34 5.84
N THR A 78 -9.21 -18.17 5.92
CA THR A 78 -9.43 -17.07 4.96
C THR A 78 -9.86 -15.80 5.72
N VAL A 79 -8.92 -14.96 6.16
CA VAL A 79 -9.23 -13.67 6.81
C VAL A 79 -8.58 -12.56 5.98
N GLY A 80 -9.37 -11.59 5.52
CA GLY A 80 -8.87 -10.40 4.80
C GLY A 80 -8.59 -10.60 3.31
N THR A 81 -9.26 -11.54 2.62
CA THR A 81 -9.12 -11.68 1.17
C THR A 81 -9.74 -10.48 0.46
N VAL A 82 -8.89 -9.64 -0.11
CA VAL A 82 -9.27 -8.51 -0.96
C VAL A 82 -9.92 -9.04 -2.23
N ARG A 83 -11.16 -8.63 -2.52
CA ARG A 83 -11.82 -8.98 -3.78
C ARG A 83 -11.75 -7.81 -4.76
N ARG A 84 -11.06 -8.02 -5.87
CA ARG A 84 -10.99 -7.08 -6.99
C ARG A 84 -12.33 -7.04 -7.72
N ARG A 85 -12.80 -5.85 -8.06
CA ARG A 85 -14.03 -5.58 -8.82
C ARG A 85 -13.75 -4.56 -9.91
N SER A 86 -14.43 -4.71 -11.03
CA SER A 86 -14.38 -3.74 -12.13
C SER A 86 -15.79 -3.25 -12.40
N TYR A 87 -15.96 -1.94 -12.46
CA TYR A 87 -17.22 -1.28 -12.76
C TYR A 87 -17.10 -0.53 -14.07
N ASN A 88 -17.99 -0.78 -15.01
CA ASN A 88 -17.98 -0.14 -16.32
C ASN A 88 -19.14 0.86 -16.37
N LEU A 89 -18.81 2.14 -16.48
CA LEU A 89 -19.75 3.23 -16.66
C LEU A 89 -19.68 3.70 -18.11
N GLU A 90 -20.70 3.41 -18.90
CA GLU A 90 -20.78 3.86 -20.30
C GLU A 90 -21.45 5.22 -20.37
N MET A 91 -20.70 6.22 -20.84
CA MET A 91 -21.16 7.61 -20.92
C MET A 91 -22.04 7.81 -22.16
N LEU A 92 -23.11 8.58 -22.03
CA LEU A 92 -24.04 8.84 -23.12
C LEU A 92 -23.51 9.86 -24.13
N THR A 93 -22.59 10.73 -23.71
CA THR A 93 -21.99 11.79 -24.53
C THR A 93 -20.47 11.83 -24.35
N GLU A 94 -19.78 12.32 -25.37
CA GLU A 94 -18.32 12.49 -25.34
C GLU A 94 -17.89 13.58 -24.36
N ASP A 95 -18.67 14.65 -24.22
CA ASP A 95 -18.39 15.71 -23.25
C ASP A 95 -18.50 15.21 -21.80
N SER A 96 -19.55 14.43 -21.47
CA SER A 96 -19.65 13.82 -20.14
C SER A 96 -18.47 12.89 -19.91
N LEU A 97 -18.08 12.06 -20.89
CA LEU A 97 -16.90 11.21 -20.77
C LEU A 97 -15.63 12.01 -20.43
N ARG A 98 -15.39 13.10 -21.14
CA ARG A 98 -14.23 13.98 -20.93
C ARG A 98 -14.24 14.60 -19.54
N ILE A 99 -15.37 15.19 -19.12
CA ILE A 99 -15.51 15.85 -17.82
C ILE A 99 -15.34 14.84 -16.68
N TRP A 100 -16.01 13.69 -16.76
CA TRP A 100 -15.92 12.64 -15.75
C TRP A 100 -14.52 12.06 -15.65
N SER A 101 -13.91 11.73 -16.77
CA SER A 101 -12.53 11.22 -16.80
C SER A 101 -11.58 12.22 -16.15
N GLN A 102 -11.63 13.49 -16.57
CA GLN A 102 -10.75 14.52 -16.03
C GLN A 102 -10.92 14.68 -14.51
N LYS A 103 -12.16 14.83 -14.03
CA LYS A 103 -12.43 15.05 -12.59
C LYS A 103 -12.02 13.87 -11.72
N LEU A 104 -12.24 12.64 -12.20
CA LEU A 104 -11.85 11.46 -11.45
C LEU A 104 -10.32 11.30 -11.41
N HIS A 105 -9.61 11.57 -12.52
CA HIS A 105 -8.15 11.57 -12.52
C HIS A 105 -7.57 12.68 -11.63
N GLU A 106 -8.11 13.91 -11.70
CA GLU A 106 -7.73 15.02 -10.81
C GLU A 106 -7.89 14.64 -9.33
N PHE A 107 -9.01 13.98 -8.99
CA PHE A 107 -9.25 13.53 -7.62
C PHE A 107 -8.27 12.44 -7.18
N ILE A 108 -8.03 11.41 -8.01
CA ILE A 108 -7.06 10.35 -7.68
C ILE A 108 -5.64 10.91 -7.55
N ASP A 109 -5.25 11.84 -8.42
CA ASP A 109 -3.94 12.50 -8.36
C ASP A 109 -3.80 13.34 -7.06
N SER A 110 -4.88 13.95 -6.59
CA SER A 110 -4.89 14.70 -5.33
C SER A 110 -4.64 13.84 -4.08
N LEU A 111 -4.84 12.52 -4.18
CA LEU A 111 -4.56 11.58 -3.08
C LEU A 111 -3.06 11.35 -2.86
N GLY A 112 -2.19 11.82 -3.76
CA GLY A 112 -0.74 11.69 -3.61
C GLY A 112 -0.22 10.26 -3.68
N ARG A 113 -0.91 9.38 -4.43
CA ARG A 113 -0.51 7.99 -4.63
C ARG A 113 0.79 7.90 -5.46
N PRO A 114 1.66 6.92 -5.20
CA PRO A 114 2.88 6.74 -5.98
C PRO A 114 2.54 6.36 -7.43
N LYS A 115 3.27 6.91 -8.39
CA LYS A 115 3.10 6.62 -9.83
C LYS A 115 4.19 5.69 -10.36
N ARG A 116 5.39 5.75 -9.79
CA ARG A 116 6.55 4.94 -10.21
C ARG A 116 7.19 4.26 -9.01
N LEU A 117 7.26 2.92 -9.02
CA LEU A 117 7.85 2.13 -7.93
C LEU A 117 9.01 1.26 -8.40
N PHE A 118 10.03 1.13 -7.56
CA PHE A 118 11.08 0.12 -7.75
C PHE A 118 10.81 -1.08 -6.84
N VAL A 119 10.68 -2.28 -7.41
CA VAL A 119 10.25 -3.47 -6.67
C VAL A 119 11.41 -4.48 -6.59
N PHE A 120 11.91 -4.71 -5.39
CA PHE A 120 12.81 -5.81 -5.11
C PHE A 120 12.02 -7.09 -4.85
N VAL A 121 12.37 -8.17 -5.56
CA VAL A 121 11.78 -9.50 -5.35
C VAL A 121 12.89 -10.46 -4.98
N ASN A 122 12.78 -11.12 -3.83
CA ASN A 122 13.74 -12.16 -3.46
C ASN A 122 13.14 -13.56 -3.68
N PRO A 123 13.46 -14.24 -4.80
CA PRO A 123 12.89 -15.56 -5.11
C PRO A 123 13.24 -16.62 -4.07
N TYR A 124 14.32 -16.43 -3.30
CA TYR A 124 14.77 -17.36 -2.26
C TYR A 124 14.15 -17.10 -0.88
N GLY A 125 13.36 -16.03 -0.74
CA GLY A 125 12.68 -15.68 0.50
C GLY A 125 11.66 -16.74 0.93
N GLY A 126 11.70 -17.13 2.20
CA GLY A 126 10.72 -18.02 2.84
C GLY A 126 10.60 -19.39 2.16
N LYS A 127 9.41 -19.74 1.66
CA LYS A 127 9.12 -21.01 0.97
C LYS A 127 9.42 -20.95 -0.55
N ARG A 128 10.29 -20.03 -0.98
CA ARG A 128 10.56 -19.72 -2.40
C ARG A 128 9.29 -19.34 -3.18
N SER A 129 8.37 -18.65 -2.50
CA SER A 129 7.08 -18.25 -3.05
C SER A 129 7.02 -16.76 -3.41
N ALA A 130 8.09 -15.99 -3.20
CA ALA A 130 8.06 -14.54 -3.38
C ALA A 130 7.74 -14.11 -4.82
N SER A 131 8.37 -14.73 -5.82
CA SER A 131 8.06 -14.44 -7.24
C SER A 131 6.60 -14.79 -7.57
N LYS A 132 6.08 -15.88 -7.01
CA LYS A 132 4.68 -16.26 -7.17
C LYS A 132 3.73 -15.27 -6.49
N ILE A 133 4.03 -14.84 -5.26
CA ILE A 133 3.26 -13.82 -4.54
C ILE A 133 3.27 -12.49 -5.30
N PHE A 134 4.43 -12.12 -5.86
CA PHE A 134 4.53 -10.94 -6.69
C PHE A 134 3.59 -11.03 -7.91
N ILE A 135 3.65 -12.12 -8.67
CA ILE A 135 2.83 -12.32 -9.88
C ILE A 135 1.33 -12.42 -9.54
N ASP A 136 0.97 -13.18 -8.51
CA ASP A 136 -0.42 -13.53 -8.22
C ASP A 136 -1.16 -12.44 -7.42
N SER A 137 -0.44 -11.70 -6.56
CA SER A 137 -1.05 -10.77 -5.58
C SER A 137 -0.61 -9.33 -5.75
N VAL A 138 0.67 -9.06 -5.99
CA VAL A 138 1.21 -7.68 -6.01
C VAL A 138 1.01 -7.03 -7.37
N LYS A 139 1.52 -7.67 -8.44
CA LYS A 139 1.45 -7.21 -9.82
C LYS A 139 0.03 -6.80 -10.24
N PRO A 140 -1.02 -7.61 -10.02
CA PRO A 140 -2.35 -7.25 -10.48
C PRO A 140 -2.90 -6.01 -9.78
N LEU A 141 -2.54 -5.77 -8.52
CA LEU A 141 -2.97 -4.59 -7.77
C LEU A 141 -2.24 -3.33 -8.24
N LEU A 142 -0.94 -3.43 -8.56
CA LEU A 142 -0.17 -2.32 -9.13
C LEU A 142 -0.67 -1.96 -10.54
N ASP A 143 -0.94 -2.97 -11.37
CA ASP A 143 -1.54 -2.80 -12.69
C ASP A 143 -2.92 -2.12 -12.58
N ASP A 144 -3.75 -2.60 -11.64
CA ASP A 144 -5.09 -2.06 -11.42
C ASP A 144 -5.06 -0.59 -10.94
N ALA A 145 -3.97 -0.18 -10.28
CA ALA A 145 -3.73 1.18 -9.80
C ALA A 145 -3.01 2.09 -10.82
N ASN A 146 -2.69 1.59 -12.03
CA ASN A 146 -1.91 2.33 -13.04
C ASN A 146 -0.55 2.81 -12.53
N ILE A 147 0.11 2.01 -11.70
CA ILE A 147 1.44 2.32 -11.18
C ILE A 147 2.48 1.65 -12.08
N ASP A 148 3.38 2.44 -12.62
CA ASP A 148 4.54 1.92 -13.33
C ASP A 148 5.53 1.34 -12.32
N TYR A 149 6.07 0.16 -12.61
CA TYR A 149 7.04 -0.45 -11.71
C TYR A 149 8.20 -1.12 -12.44
N THR A 150 9.39 -1.03 -11.86
CA THR A 150 10.58 -1.76 -12.30
C THR A 150 10.85 -2.89 -11.33
N VAL A 151 10.97 -4.12 -11.82
CA VAL A 151 11.22 -5.29 -10.97
C VAL A 151 12.69 -5.69 -11.02
N GLN A 152 13.31 -5.84 -9.85
CA GLN A 152 14.65 -6.39 -9.70
C GLN A 152 14.60 -7.64 -8.82
N GLU A 153 14.88 -8.79 -9.43
CA GLU A 153 15.07 -10.02 -8.68
C GLU A 153 16.45 -10.06 -8.02
N THR A 154 16.52 -10.45 -6.75
CA THR A 154 17.78 -10.59 -6.02
C THR A 154 18.42 -11.94 -6.27
N LYS A 155 19.71 -11.96 -6.64
CA LYS A 155 20.43 -13.19 -7.01
C LYS A 155 21.24 -13.80 -5.87
N TYR A 156 21.79 -12.97 -4.99
CA TYR A 156 22.63 -13.37 -3.86
C TYR A 156 22.44 -12.43 -2.67
N GLN A 157 23.02 -12.79 -1.52
CA GLN A 157 22.97 -11.98 -0.30
C GLN A 157 23.67 -10.63 -0.51
N LEU A 158 23.09 -9.53 -0.02
CA LEU A 158 23.58 -8.15 -0.24
C LEU A 158 23.41 -7.62 -1.68
N HIS A 159 22.84 -8.38 -2.62
CA HIS A 159 22.57 -7.87 -3.96
C HIS A 159 21.57 -6.69 -3.93
N ALA A 160 20.59 -6.71 -3.03
CA ALA A 160 19.65 -5.59 -2.90
C ALA A 160 20.35 -4.31 -2.42
N LYS A 161 21.37 -4.45 -1.57
CA LYS A 161 22.21 -3.35 -1.10
C LYS A 161 22.99 -2.70 -2.25
N GLU A 162 23.64 -3.50 -3.09
CA GLU A 162 24.41 -3.02 -4.25
C GLU A 162 23.53 -2.27 -5.25
N VAL A 163 22.35 -2.82 -5.54
CA VAL A 163 21.36 -2.17 -6.42
C VAL A 163 20.83 -0.89 -5.78
N ALA A 164 20.47 -0.90 -4.49
CA ALA A 164 19.98 0.30 -3.81
C ALA A 164 21.04 1.43 -3.77
N LYS A 165 22.32 1.07 -3.64
CA LYS A 165 23.43 2.03 -3.70
C LYS A 165 23.60 2.68 -5.08
N SER A 166 23.29 1.97 -6.16
CA SER A 166 23.41 2.46 -7.54
C SER A 166 22.07 2.96 -8.14
N LEU A 167 20.96 2.83 -7.40
CA LEU A 167 19.63 3.17 -7.87
C LEU A 167 19.48 4.68 -8.15
N ASP A 168 18.86 5.05 -9.27
CA ASP A 168 18.48 6.44 -9.48
C ASP A 168 17.19 6.76 -8.71
N ILE A 169 17.34 7.24 -7.47
CA ILE A 169 16.22 7.52 -6.56
C ILE A 169 15.26 8.59 -7.12
N LEU A 170 15.70 9.48 -8.01
CA LEU A 170 14.85 10.55 -8.55
C LEU A 170 13.82 10.03 -9.58
N ARG A 171 14.01 8.82 -10.10
CA ARG A 171 13.09 8.20 -11.07
C ARG A 171 11.87 7.56 -10.42
N TYR A 172 11.93 7.29 -9.12
CA TYR A 172 10.94 6.50 -8.41
C TYR A 172 10.35 7.29 -7.25
N ASP A 173 9.07 7.10 -7.00
CA ASP A 173 8.36 7.72 -5.88
C ASP A 173 8.49 6.86 -4.60
N GLY A 174 8.94 5.61 -4.74
CA GLY A 174 9.14 4.68 -3.63
C GLY A 174 9.81 3.37 -4.05
N VAL A 175 10.31 2.65 -3.05
CA VAL A 175 10.90 1.31 -3.20
C VAL A 175 10.07 0.30 -2.43
N VAL A 176 9.72 -0.82 -3.06
CA VAL A 176 8.93 -1.91 -2.46
C VAL A 176 9.77 -3.16 -2.34
N CYS A 177 9.82 -3.76 -1.16
CA CYS A 177 10.52 -5.01 -0.89
C CYS A 177 9.51 -6.16 -0.77
N VAL A 178 9.50 -7.07 -1.74
CA VAL A 178 8.71 -8.31 -1.73
C VAL A 178 9.60 -9.45 -1.24
N SER A 179 9.72 -9.55 0.08
CA SER A 179 10.55 -10.57 0.76
C SER A 179 10.18 -10.66 2.25
N GLY A 180 11.09 -11.21 3.06
CA GLY A 180 11.09 -11.00 4.50
C GLY A 180 11.87 -9.73 4.89
N ASP A 181 11.98 -9.52 6.20
CA ASP A 181 12.60 -8.34 6.84
C ASP A 181 14.05 -8.05 6.38
N GLY A 182 14.81 -9.08 5.99
CA GLY A 182 16.23 -8.93 5.64
C GLY A 182 16.51 -8.07 4.41
N ILE A 183 15.67 -8.14 3.37
CA ILE A 183 15.87 -7.32 2.15
C ILE A 183 15.67 -5.83 2.45
N LEU A 184 14.74 -5.49 3.34
CA LEU A 184 14.56 -4.08 3.75
C LEU A 184 15.83 -3.54 4.40
N VAL A 185 16.47 -4.32 5.26
CA VAL A 185 17.73 -3.94 5.92
C VAL A 185 18.86 -3.76 4.89
N GLU A 186 18.95 -4.66 3.90
CA GLU A 186 19.91 -4.52 2.80
C GLU A 186 19.68 -3.23 2.00
N VAL A 187 18.43 -2.94 1.62
CA VAL A 187 18.07 -1.73 0.88
C VAL A 187 18.41 -0.47 1.68
N VAL A 188 18.03 -0.41 2.96
CA VAL A 188 18.33 0.78 3.78
C VAL A 188 19.83 0.98 3.96
N ASN A 189 20.58 -0.09 4.23
CA ASN A 189 22.04 -0.01 4.29
C ASN A 189 22.64 0.45 2.95
N GLY A 190 22.06 0.02 1.83
CA GLY A 190 22.47 0.45 0.50
C GLY A 190 22.22 1.93 0.26
N LEU A 191 21.08 2.46 0.71
CA LEU A 191 20.73 3.89 0.62
C LEU A 191 21.62 4.75 1.52
N LEU A 192 21.99 4.25 2.71
CA LEU A 192 22.87 4.95 3.66
C LEU A 192 24.34 5.02 3.21
N GLU A 193 24.78 4.09 2.35
CA GLU A 193 26.15 4.07 1.81
C GLU A 193 26.35 4.97 0.59
N ARG A 194 25.31 5.71 0.19
CA ARG A 194 25.37 6.64 -0.92
C ARG A 194 25.91 8.00 -0.48
N GLU A 195 26.45 8.75 -1.42
CA GLU A 195 26.89 10.12 -1.18
C GLU A 195 25.69 11.05 -0.87
N ASP A 196 24.55 10.81 -1.51
CA ASP A 196 23.28 11.52 -1.35
C ASP A 196 22.36 10.92 -0.28
N TRP A 197 22.94 10.25 0.74
CA TRP A 197 22.17 9.49 1.75
C TRP A 197 21.07 10.30 2.45
N ASP A 198 21.27 11.61 2.69
CA ASP A 198 20.28 12.49 3.35
C ASP A 198 19.00 12.64 2.51
N SER A 199 19.11 12.57 1.19
CA SER A 199 17.96 12.57 0.28
C SER A 199 17.45 11.14 0.06
N ALA A 200 18.36 10.18 -0.09
CA ALA A 200 18.02 8.77 -0.32
C ALA A 200 17.22 8.16 0.83
N ILE A 201 17.51 8.52 2.08
CA ILE A 201 16.82 7.98 3.27
C ILE A 201 15.39 8.51 3.42
N LYS A 202 15.04 9.61 2.73
CA LYS A 202 13.68 10.15 2.67
C LYS A 202 12.81 9.40 1.66
N MET A 203 13.41 8.52 0.86
CA MET A 203 12.70 7.66 -0.10
C MET A 203 11.68 6.78 0.65
N PRO A 204 10.40 6.84 0.29
CA PRO A 204 9.40 5.97 0.88
C PRO A 204 9.68 4.49 0.62
N LEU A 205 9.68 3.67 1.68
CA LEU A 205 9.90 2.23 1.61
C LEU A 205 8.63 1.44 1.95
N GLY A 206 8.24 0.51 1.09
CA GLY A 206 7.14 -0.44 1.30
C GLY A 206 7.67 -1.85 1.52
N VAL A 207 6.99 -2.62 2.39
CA VAL A 207 7.33 -4.04 2.63
C VAL A 207 6.11 -4.90 2.36
N VAL A 208 6.27 -5.90 1.49
CA VAL A 208 5.26 -6.91 1.21
C VAL A 208 5.72 -8.24 1.81
N PRO A 209 4.95 -8.84 2.73
CA PRO A 209 5.35 -10.06 3.43
C PRO A 209 5.38 -11.25 2.45
N ALA A 210 6.58 -11.74 2.15
CA ALA A 210 6.79 -12.93 1.34
C ALA A 210 7.83 -13.90 1.95
N GLY A 211 8.38 -13.58 3.12
CA GLY A 211 9.39 -14.37 3.84
C GLY A 211 8.85 -15.19 5.01
N THR A 212 9.77 -15.82 5.74
CA THR A 212 9.51 -16.48 7.03
C THR A 212 9.52 -15.50 8.21
N GLY A 213 10.35 -14.46 8.15
CA GLY A 213 10.35 -13.33 9.07
C GLY A 213 9.69 -12.12 8.42
N ASN A 214 8.47 -11.80 8.85
CA ASN A 214 7.68 -10.65 8.38
C ASN A 214 7.26 -9.77 9.57
N GLY A 215 8.15 -9.62 10.56
CA GLY A 215 7.87 -8.88 11.79
C GLY A 215 7.55 -7.42 11.50
N MET A 216 8.33 -6.76 10.64
CA MET A 216 8.11 -5.35 10.29
C MET A 216 6.81 -5.17 9.50
N ALA A 217 6.58 -6.01 8.49
CA ALA A 217 5.34 -5.97 7.71
C ALA A 217 4.10 -6.19 8.59
N LYS A 218 4.17 -7.12 9.56
CA LYS A 218 3.08 -7.37 10.51
C LYS A 218 2.82 -6.17 11.40
N SER A 219 3.85 -5.57 12.00
CA SER A 219 3.71 -4.40 12.87
C SER A 219 3.12 -3.20 12.13
N LEU A 220 3.56 -2.97 10.89
CA LEU A 220 3.03 -1.87 10.07
C LEU A 220 1.57 -2.08 9.67
N LEU A 221 1.18 -3.32 9.34
CA LEU A 221 -0.20 -3.62 8.98
C LEU A 221 -1.13 -3.62 10.20
N ASP A 222 -0.65 -4.10 11.34
CA ASP A 222 -1.40 -4.08 12.62
C ASP A 222 -1.70 -2.64 13.07
N ALA A 223 -0.75 -1.70 12.85
CA ALA A 223 -0.96 -0.28 13.12
C ALA A 223 -2.10 0.34 12.29
N VAL A 224 -2.35 -0.20 11.09
CA VAL A 224 -3.44 0.20 10.19
C VAL A 224 -4.69 -0.68 10.39
N GLY A 225 -4.64 -1.67 11.28
CA GLY A 225 -5.74 -2.61 11.53
C GLY A 225 -5.95 -3.63 10.40
N LEU A 226 -4.96 -3.83 9.53
CA LEU A 226 -5.04 -4.74 8.39
C LEU A 226 -4.35 -6.08 8.68
N PRO A 227 -4.89 -7.21 8.19
CA PRO A 227 -4.23 -8.49 8.36
C PRO A 227 -2.94 -8.58 7.51
N CYS A 228 -1.94 -9.28 8.05
CA CYS A 228 -0.62 -9.46 7.42
C CYS A 228 -0.69 -10.36 6.18
N THR A 229 -1.14 -9.77 5.06
CA THR A 229 -1.23 -10.42 3.75
C THR A 229 -0.52 -9.57 2.70
N ALA A 230 -0.05 -10.21 1.62
CA ALA A 230 0.62 -9.51 0.53
C ALA A 230 -0.30 -8.49 -0.17
N SER A 231 -1.58 -8.82 -0.33
CA SER A 231 -2.57 -7.93 -0.92
C SER A 231 -2.75 -6.67 -0.07
N ASN A 232 -2.96 -6.81 1.25
CA ASN A 232 -3.17 -5.65 2.12
C ASN A 232 -1.93 -4.76 2.24
N ALA A 233 -0.74 -5.37 2.29
CA ALA A 233 0.51 -4.64 2.20
C ALA A 233 0.58 -3.79 0.92
N THR A 234 0.24 -4.40 -0.21
CA THR A 234 0.24 -3.72 -1.51
C THR A 234 -0.80 -2.59 -1.55
N LEU A 235 -2.00 -2.81 -1.01
CA LEU A 235 -3.02 -1.77 -0.92
C LEU A 235 -2.59 -0.57 -0.08
N ALA A 236 -1.95 -0.83 1.06
CA ALA A 236 -1.47 0.23 1.92
C ALA A 236 -0.33 1.04 1.26
N ILE A 237 0.51 0.38 0.45
CA ILE A 237 1.52 1.04 -0.39
C ILE A 237 0.84 1.91 -1.47
N ILE A 238 -0.15 1.37 -2.20
CA ILE A 238 -0.89 2.11 -3.25
C ILE A 238 -1.62 3.33 -2.67
N ARG A 239 -2.26 3.16 -1.51
CA ARG A 239 -3.03 4.23 -0.86
C ARG A 239 -2.14 5.36 -0.31
N GLY A 240 -0.82 5.20 -0.29
CA GLY A 240 0.08 6.21 0.25
C GLY A 240 -0.04 6.41 1.77
N GLY A 241 -0.67 5.46 2.48
CA GLY A 241 -0.93 5.55 3.92
C GLY A 241 0.36 5.63 4.74
N GLU A 242 0.23 5.84 6.06
CA GLU A 242 1.34 6.03 7.02
C GLU A 242 2.45 4.95 6.99
N LEU A 243 2.30 3.85 6.24
CA LEU A 243 3.38 2.92 5.88
C LEU A 243 4.54 3.58 5.11
N LEU A 244 4.24 4.51 4.21
CA LEU A 244 5.23 5.35 3.52
C LEU A 244 5.54 6.62 4.33
N GLY A 245 4.60 7.05 5.17
CA GLY A 245 4.70 8.22 6.06
C GLY A 245 5.55 8.01 7.31
N PHE A 246 5.81 6.77 7.73
CA PHE A 246 6.68 6.47 8.87
C PHE A 246 8.07 7.08 8.66
N TRP A 247 8.55 7.17 7.41
CA TRP A 247 9.83 7.82 7.06
C TRP A 247 9.74 9.35 6.85
N LYS A 248 8.56 9.93 6.61
CA LYS A 248 8.39 11.39 6.47
C LYS A 248 8.41 12.12 7.81
N LYS A 249 8.01 11.47 8.91
CA LYS A 249 8.14 12.07 10.25
C LYS A 249 9.62 12.01 10.65
N LYS A 250 10.25 13.18 10.86
CA LYS A 250 11.67 13.39 11.24
C LYS A 250 12.17 12.53 12.42
N THR A 251 11.28 11.87 13.14
CA THR A 251 11.54 10.98 14.28
C THR A 251 11.93 9.54 13.90
N CYS A 252 11.76 9.10 12.65
CA CYS A 252 11.91 7.68 12.33
C CYS A 252 13.28 7.23 11.82
N SER A 253 14.11 8.16 11.33
CA SER A 253 15.55 7.88 11.18
C SER A 253 16.13 7.37 12.51
N PHE A 254 15.57 7.83 13.63
CA PHE A 254 15.94 7.35 14.96
C PHE A 254 15.39 5.97 15.29
N CYS A 255 14.19 5.60 14.82
CA CYS A 255 13.56 4.33 15.20
C CYS A 255 14.20 3.14 14.49
N MET A 256 14.55 3.28 13.21
CA MET A 256 15.25 2.22 12.47
C MET A 256 16.74 2.16 12.80
N VAL A 257 17.41 3.29 13.07
CA VAL A 257 18.78 3.29 13.61
C VAL A 257 18.83 2.76 15.04
N LYS A 258 17.82 3.01 15.89
CA LYS A 258 17.69 2.32 17.20
C LYS A 258 17.42 0.84 17.02
N PHE A 259 16.57 0.43 16.09
CA PHE A 259 16.30 -0.99 15.84
C PHE A 259 17.55 -1.70 15.32
N GLN A 260 18.32 -1.06 14.43
CA GLN A 260 19.61 -1.52 13.93
C GLN A 260 20.68 -1.55 15.03
N LEU A 261 20.78 -0.52 15.88
CA LEU A 261 21.72 -0.48 17.03
C LEU A 261 21.33 -1.50 18.10
N LEU A 262 20.04 -1.72 18.35
CA LEU A 262 19.56 -2.82 19.20
C LEU A 262 19.93 -4.16 18.57
N PHE A 263 19.68 -4.36 17.27
CA PHE A 263 19.99 -5.61 16.58
C PHE A 263 21.50 -5.88 16.51
N LEU A 264 22.32 -4.86 16.25
CA LEU A 264 23.78 -4.94 16.25
C LEU A 264 24.36 -5.08 17.67
N SER A 265 23.73 -4.49 18.70
CA SER A 265 24.11 -4.71 20.11
C SER A 265 23.77 -6.12 20.60
N GLN A 266 22.68 -6.71 20.09
CA GLN A 266 22.29 -8.10 20.37
C GLN A 266 23.16 -9.09 19.59
N LEU A 267 23.60 -8.76 18.37
CA LEU A 267 24.54 -9.61 17.60
C LEU A 267 25.96 -9.65 18.18
N ARG A 268 26.33 -8.70 19.07
CA ARG A 268 27.62 -8.74 19.80
C ARG A 268 27.55 -9.49 21.13
N LEU A 269 26.36 -9.92 21.56
CA LEU A 269 26.14 -10.68 22.78
C LEU A 269 25.56 -12.07 22.45
N ARG A 270 26.49 -13.00 22.22
CA ARG A 270 26.36 -14.46 22.42
C ARG A 270 25.55 -15.26 21.38
N SER A 271 26.30 -16.06 20.63
CA SER A 271 26.14 -17.51 20.51
C SER A 271 24.72 -18.09 20.65
N PHE A 272 24.13 -18.47 19.51
CA PHE A 272 23.37 -19.71 19.29
C PHE A 272 22.78 -20.41 20.54
N VAL A 273 21.72 -19.85 21.17
CA VAL A 273 20.76 -20.63 21.97
C VAL A 273 19.37 -19.97 21.90
N SER A 274 18.42 -20.72 21.33
CA SER A 274 16.97 -20.71 21.60
C SER A 274 16.27 -19.37 21.92
N CYS A 275 15.44 -18.90 20.98
CA CYS A 275 14.28 -18.07 21.30
C CYS A 275 13.06 -18.50 20.48
N ARG A 276 12.57 -19.72 20.75
CA ARG A 276 11.12 -19.98 20.79
C ARG A 276 10.63 -19.40 22.12
N ALA A 277 9.53 -18.66 22.07
CA ALA A 277 8.82 -18.04 23.20
C ALA A 277 9.35 -16.68 23.67
N GLN A 278 8.82 -15.61 23.06
CA GLN A 278 8.33 -14.41 23.77
C GLN A 278 7.52 -13.54 22.80
N ALA A 279 6.42 -14.11 22.29
CA ALA A 279 5.33 -13.37 21.68
C ALA A 279 4.25 -13.18 22.74
N SER A 280 4.48 -12.30 23.72
CA SER A 280 3.45 -11.79 24.66
C SER A 280 4.14 -10.93 25.72
N THR A 281 4.35 -9.65 25.45
CA THR A 281 4.35 -8.66 26.53
C THR A 281 3.96 -7.30 25.98
N ARG A 282 2.85 -6.78 26.54
CA ARG A 282 2.27 -5.46 26.30
C ARG A 282 3.35 -4.38 26.23
N CYS A 283 3.38 -3.61 25.14
CA CYS A 283 3.97 -2.28 25.15
C CYS A 283 2.89 -1.31 25.66
N SER A 284 2.81 -1.16 26.99
CA SER A 284 2.04 -0.08 27.61
C SER A 284 2.80 1.23 27.40
N TYR A 285 2.20 2.16 26.66
CA TYR A 285 2.71 3.53 26.54
C TYR A 285 2.54 4.25 27.88
N TYR A 286 3.65 4.62 28.53
CA TYR A 286 3.64 5.63 29.58
C TYR A 286 3.58 7.02 28.93
N TYR A 287 2.44 7.69 29.10
CA TYR A 287 2.36 9.14 29.10
C TYR A 287 2.82 9.60 30.49
N THR A 288 4.00 10.19 30.59
CA THR A 288 4.36 11.08 31.70
C THR A 288 5.08 12.28 31.11
N GLY A 289 4.50 13.46 31.32
CA GLY A 289 5.03 14.74 30.88
C GLY A 289 6.24 15.22 31.68
N ALA A 290 6.89 16.22 31.11
CA ALA A 290 7.88 17.16 31.64
C ALA A 290 8.49 17.85 30.39
N GLU A 291 8.46 19.15 30.15
CA GLU A 291 8.04 20.36 30.88
C GLU A 291 7.47 21.37 29.88
#